data_AF-A0A353ZTB6-F1
#
_entry.id   AF-A0A353ZTB6-F1
#
_cell.length_a   1.000
_cell.length_b   1.000
_cell.length_c   1.000
_cell.angle_alpha   90.00
_cell.angle_beta   90.00
_cell.angle_gamma   90.00
#
_symmetry.space_group_name_H-M   'P 1'
#
loop_
_entity.id
_entity.type
_entity.pdbx_description
1 polymer ?
#
loop_
_entity_poly.entity_id
_entity_poly.type
_entity_poly.pdbx_seq_one_letter_code
_entity_poly.pdbx_strand_id
1 'polypeptide(L)'
;DNHFSTVFGPSTPGALNLVSGQTHGAKEFSAAGQPVTPAASDYTVRQPDATGVGTVINDPDPVYDDCSNSSHAKASNLAGMTGTNIGDLLNNKGVSWGWFQGGFAPSSAATATAPASCLSSHTNAAGASVVDYSPHHQPFQYYASTANPHHVAPATDAEIGHSGQANHQYDLTAFNKVVNTDNLPAVSFLKAGSYQDGHAAYSDPVDEQNFITNTVNQIQQSKNWENTAVVLAYDDSDGWYDHVAAAVKNASNTADDAAWCQNAAASGVPMAGGYADRCGPGPRQPLVVISPYSKKNFVDHTQTDQASILRFIEDNWGTGQIGDSSADATAGSINAMFNFDHQRNDQVLLNVQDGTVASITRSGNDDDGTLP
;
A
#
# COMPACT_ATOMS: atom_id res chain seq x y z
N ASP A 1 4.10 15.55 -9.47
CA ASP A 1 5.49 15.06 -9.66
C ASP A 1 6.39 15.35 -8.45
N ASN A 2 5.82 15.48 -7.25
CA ASN A 2 6.55 15.85 -6.03
C ASN A 2 6.08 14.95 -4.86
N HIS A 3 5.94 13.65 -5.14
CA HIS A 3 5.47 12.62 -4.22
C HIS A 3 6.64 11.70 -3.85
N PHE A 4 6.81 11.36 -2.56
CA PHE A 4 7.98 10.64 -2.06
C PHE A 4 7.61 9.45 -1.18
N SER A 5 8.55 8.53 -1.00
CA SER A 5 8.46 7.57 0.10
C SER A 5 8.44 8.33 1.43
N THR A 6 7.62 7.89 2.38
CA THR A 6 7.52 8.57 3.69
C THR A 6 8.84 8.47 4.46
N VAL A 7 9.50 7.32 4.34
CA VAL A 7 10.85 7.03 4.86
C VAL A 7 11.70 6.40 3.75
N PHE A 8 13.00 6.31 3.96
CA PHE A 8 13.85 5.42 3.15
C PHE A 8 13.54 3.95 3.47
N GLY A 9 13.68 3.08 2.48
CA GLY A 9 13.50 1.65 2.67
C GLY A 9 13.08 0.94 1.38
N PRO A 10 12.76 -0.35 1.49
CA PRO A 10 12.06 -1.12 0.46
C PRO A 10 10.54 -1.18 0.73
N SER A 11 9.86 -2.19 0.19
CA SER A 11 8.40 -2.32 0.11
C SER A 11 7.69 -2.28 1.45
N THR A 12 8.22 -2.96 2.47
CA THR A 12 7.53 -3.11 3.75
C THR A 12 7.35 -1.77 4.48
N PRO A 13 8.40 -0.94 4.66
CA PRO A 13 8.23 0.44 5.11
C PRO A 13 7.22 1.22 4.27
N GLY A 14 7.23 1.09 2.94
CA GLY A 14 6.27 1.76 2.07
C GLY A 14 4.82 1.38 2.36
N ALA A 15 4.55 0.07 2.43
CA ALA A 15 3.23 -0.48 2.71
C ALA A 15 2.73 -0.12 4.13
N LEU A 16 3.60 -0.16 5.14
CA LEU A 16 3.27 0.25 6.51
C LEU A 16 2.96 1.75 6.58
N ASN A 17 3.74 2.59 5.90
CA ASN A 17 3.48 4.03 5.86
C ASN A 17 2.18 4.36 5.12
N LEU A 18 1.82 3.62 4.07
CA LEU A 18 0.55 3.79 3.37
C LEU A 18 -0.66 3.59 4.31
N VAL A 19 -0.60 2.62 5.23
CA VAL A 19 -1.76 2.28 6.08
C VAL A 19 -1.71 2.85 7.49
N SER A 20 -0.55 3.34 7.94
CA SER A 20 -0.38 3.84 9.32
C SER A 20 0.52 5.06 9.45
N GLY A 21 1.26 5.45 8.40
CA GLY A 21 2.30 6.48 8.45
C GLY A 21 3.40 6.18 9.47
N GLN A 22 3.57 4.92 9.86
CA GLN A 22 4.41 4.50 10.98
C GLN A 22 5.15 3.19 10.67
N THR A 23 6.44 3.16 10.97
CA THR A 23 7.33 1.99 10.86
C THR A 23 7.98 1.61 12.19
N HIS A 24 7.91 2.49 13.19
CA HIS A 24 8.21 2.20 14.59
C HIS A 24 7.01 1.53 15.27
N GLY A 25 7.22 0.91 16.44
CA GLY A 25 6.20 0.10 17.11
C GLY A 25 6.32 -1.38 16.77
N ALA A 26 7.39 -1.79 16.09
CA ALA A 26 7.61 -3.15 15.64
C ALA A 26 8.17 -4.03 16.76
N LYS A 27 7.68 -5.27 16.85
CA LYS A 27 8.20 -6.34 17.69
C LYS A 27 8.64 -7.51 16.82
N GLU A 28 9.66 -8.21 17.28
CA GLU A 28 10.21 -9.37 16.57
C GLU A 28 9.62 -10.68 17.11
N PHE A 29 9.38 -11.61 16.18
CA PHE A 29 8.91 -12.95 16.46
C PHE A 29 9.76 -13.95 15.68
N SER A 30 9.97 -15.13 16.25
CA SER A 30 10.56 -16.25 15.52
C SER A 30 9.63 -16.73 14.40
N ALA A 31 10.14 -17.54 13.49
CA ALA A 31 9.34 -18.18 12.43
C ALA A 31 8.16 -19.04 12.97
N ALA A 32 8.19 -19.43 14.25
CA ALA A 32 7.10 -20.14 14.93
C ALA A 32 6.12 -19.19 15.66
N GLY A 33 6.20 -17.88 15.41
CA GLY A 33 5.33 -16.86 16.00
C GLY A 33 5.61 -16.58 17.49
N GLN A 34 6.73 -17.06 18.04
CA GLN A 34 7.08 -16.79 19.45
C GLN A 34 7.85 -15.46 19.56
N PRO A 35 7.52 -14.59 20.54
CA PRO A 35 8.24 -13.33 20.74
C PRO A 35 9.75 -13.54 20.91
N VAL A 36 10.53 -12.67 20.28
CA VAL A 36 11.99 -12.62 20.37
C VAL A 36 12.40 -11.24 20.90
N THR A 37 13.53 -11.16 21.60
CA THR A 37 14.12 -9.87 21.97
C THR A 37 15.15 -9.51 20.92
N PRO A 38 14.87 -8.52 20.04
CA PRO A 38 15.78 -8.15 18.97
C PRO A 38 17.03 -7.46 19.52
N ALA A 39 18.16 -7.67 18.85
CA ALA A 39 19.34 -6.83 18.95
C ALA A 39 19.21 -5.59 18.06
N ALA A 40 19.96 -4.52 18.38
CA ALA A 40 19.88 -3.26 17.63
C ALA A 40 20.21 -3.37 16.13
N SER A 41 21.04 -4.35 15.76
CA SER A 41 21.46 -4.61 14.39
C SER A 41 20.65 -5.69 13.67
N ASP A 42 19.53 -6.14 14.23
CA ASP A 42 18.74 -7.20 13.62
C ASP A 42 18.09 -6.74 12.31
N TYR A 43 17.78 -7.70 11.43
CA TYR A 43 17.18 -7.42 10.14
C TYR A 43 15.71 -7.00 10.28
N THR A 44 14.99 -7.68 11.17
CA THR A 44 13.53 -7.59 11.30
C THR A 44 13.09 -6.35 12.07
N VAL A 45 13.76 -6.02 13.18
CA VAL A 45 13.49 -4.82 13.99
C VAL A 45 14.80 -4.14 14.34
N ARG A 46 14.90 -2.85 14.00
CA ARG A 46 16.06 -2.01 14.29
C ARG A 46 15.86 -1.16 15.53
N GLN A 47 16.97 -0.85 16.19
CA GLN A 47 17.04 0.09 17.31
C GLN A 47 15.94 -0.15 18.36
N PRO A 48 15.78 -1.40 18.85
CA PRO A 48 14.74 -1.69 19.81
C PRO A 48 15.03 -0.99 21.13
N ASP A 49 13.98 -0.48 21.74
CA ASP A 49 14.01 0.04 23.09
C ASP A 49 14.19 -1.07 24.14
N ALA A 50 14.18 -0.70 25.42
CA ALA A 50 14.33 -1.65 26.52
C ALA A 50 13.19 -2.71 26.60
N THR A 51 12.09 -2.49 25.90
CA THR A 51 10.95 -3.42 25.81
C THR A 51 10.95 -4.25 24.52
N GLY A 52 11.97 -4.10 23.67
CA GLY A 52 12.10 -4.81 22.41
C GLY A 52 11.28 -4.19 21.27
N VAL A 53 10.80 -2.95 21.42
CA VAL A 53 10.04 -2.24 20.39
C VAL A 53 10.97 -1.35 19.58
N GLY A 54 10.96 -1.50 18.27
CA GLY A 54 11.83 -0.72 17.37
C GLY A 54 11.17 -0.39 16.03
N THR A 55 12.00 -0.21 15.01
CA THR A 55 11.60 0.27 13.68
C THR A 55 11.85 -0.78 12.60
N VAL A 56 10.91 -0.95 11.67
CA VAL A 56 11.10 -1.74 10.44
C VAL A 56 11.73 -0.87 9.35
N ILE A 57 12.90 -1.28 8.83
CA ILE A 57 13.57 -0.64 7.68
C ILE A 57 13.87 -1.59 6.51
N ASN A 58 13.56 -2.87 6.65
CA ASN A 58 13.78 -3.93 5.66
C ASN A 58 12.45 -4.63 5.33
N ASP A 59 12.49 -5.82 4.70
CA ASP A 59 11.32 -6.63 4.37
C ASP A 59 11.18 -7.92 5.21
N PRO A 60 10.99 -7.83 6.54
CA PRO A 60 10.57 -8.99 7.29
C PRO A 60 9.13 -9.35 6.96
N ASP A 61 8.82 -10.63 6.78
CA ASP A 61 7.43 -11.05 6.60
C ASP A 61 6.58 -10.82 7.88
N PRO A 62 5.25 -10.61 7.74
CA PRO A 62 4.35 -10.40 8.87
C PRO A 62 4.18 -11.64 9.75
N VAL A 63 4.04 -11.46 11.06
CA VAL A 63 3.83 -12.56 12.01
C VAL A 63 2.41 -13.15 11.96
N TYR A 64 1.40 -12.36 11.57
CA TYR A 64 0.00 -12.80 11.54
C TYR A 64 -0.42 -13.23 10.12
N ASP A 65 0.38 -14.07 9.49
CA ASP A 65 0.16 -14.58 8.13
C ASP A 65 0.76 -15.99 7.99
N ASP A 66 -0.08 -16.98 7.71
CA ASP A 66 0.30 -18.38 7.50
C ASP A 66 1.19 -18.57 6.26
N CYS A 67 1.14 -17.64 5.31
CA CYS A 67 1.91 -17.68 4.07
C CYS A 67 3.27 -16.97 4.15
N SER A 68 3.60 -16.37 5.30
CA SER A 68 4.92 -15.84 5.62
C SER A 68 6.05 -16.87 5.47
N ASN A 69 7.28 -16.38 5.33
CA ASN A 69 8.47 -17.17 5.12
C ASN A 69 8.38 -18.08 3.87
N SER A 70 7.78 -17.56 2.79
CA SER A 70 7.50 -18.33 1.58
C SER A 70 6.66 -19.59 1.88
N SER A 71 5.54 -19.42 2.58
CA SER A 71 4.71 -20.50 3.13
C SER A 71 5.52 -21.49 3.99
N HIS A 72 6.26 -20.94 4.96
CA HIS A 72 7.12 -21.69 5.90
C HIS A 72 8.29 -22.47 5.28
N ALA A 73 8.67 -22.18 4.03
CA ALA A 73 9.89 -22.73 3.43
C ALA A 73 11.18 -22.11 4.00
N LYS A 74 11.06 -20.93 4.63
CA LYS A 74 12.15 -20.23 5.34
C LYS A 74 11.86 -20.19 6.84
N ALA A 75 12.89 -19.85 7.63
CA ALA A 75 12.79 -19.73 9.08
C ALA A 75 13.29 -18.36 9.58
N SER A 76 13.09 -17.31 8.78
CA SER A 76 13.43 -15.94 9.19
C SER A 76 12.52 -15.46 10.31
N ASN A 77 13.02 -14.53 11.12
CA ASN A 77 12.20 -13.83 12.08
C ASN A 77 11.17 -12.94 11.38
N LEU A 78 9.99 -12.83 11.97
CA LEU A 78 8.82 -12.13 11.49
C LEU A 78 8.61 -10.84 12.30
N ALA A 79 8.00 -9.83 11.68
CA ALA A 79 7.65 -8.60 12.36
C ALA A 79 6.15 -8.57 12.70
N GLY A 80 5.84 -8.01 13.86
CA GLY A 80 4.48 -7.61 14.23
C GLY A 80 4.48 -6.16 14.68
N MET A 81 3.55 -5.38 14.15
CA MET A 81 3.39 -3.97 14.49
C MET A 81 2.45 -3.81 15.68
N THR A 82 2.79 -2.87 16.55
CA THR A 82 1.93 -2.37 17.62
C THR A 82 1.41 -0.99 17.25
N GLY A 83 0.25 -0.62 17.78
CA GLY A 83 -0.40 0.64 17.47
C GLY A 83 -1.66 0.46 16.63
N THR A 84 -2.01 1.50 15.89
CA THR A 84 -3.26 1.61 15.13
C THR A 84 -2.94 1.81 13.67
N ASN A 85 -3.72 1.19 12.79
CA ASN A 85 -3.70 1.47 11.36
C ASN A 85 -5.06 2.00 10.88
N ILE A 86 -5.14 2.43 9.63
CA ILE A 86 -6.35 3.01 9.06
C ILE A 86 -7.54 2.03 9.05
N GLY A 87 -7.28 0.73 8.96
CA GLY A 87 -8.32 -0.31 9.05
C GLY A 87 -9.02 -0.32 10.39
N ASP A 88 -8.29 -0.13 11.50
CA ASP A 88 -8.88 0.02 12.83
C ASP A 88 -9.79 1.26 12.90
N LEU A 89 -9.35 2.39 12.32
CA LEU A 89 -10.13 3.62 12.34
C LEU A 89 -11.37 3.55 11.44
N LEU A 90 -11.27 2.89 10.29
CA LEU A 90 -12.40 2.62 9.38
C LEU A 90 -13.41 1.69 10.05
N ASN A 91 -12.95 0.63 10.74
CA ASN A 91 -13.78 -0.25 11.55
C ASN A 91 -14.55 0.53 12.64
N ASN A 92 -13.86 1.41 13.37
CA ASN A 92 -14.49 2.26 14.39
C ASN A 92 -15.57 3.18 13.83
N LYS A 93 -15.47 3.55 12.55
CA LYS A 93 -16.44 4.38 11.84
C LYS A 93 -17.51 3.58 11.08
N GLY A 94 -17.38 2.26 11.03
CA GLY A 94 -18.25 1.40 10.23
C GLY A 94 -18.14 1.65 8.71
N VAL A 95 -17.00 2.17 8.25
CA VAL A 95 -16.73 2.43 6.83
C VAL A 95 -16.29 1.13 6.17
N SER A 96 -16.88 0.78 5.02
CA SER A 96 -16.50 -0.45 4.33
C SER A 96 -15.12 -0.33 3.70
N TRP A 97 -14.26 -1.33 3.91
CA TRP A 97 -12.90 -1.31 3.40
C TRP A 97 -12.32 -2.71 3.16
N GLY A 98 -11.26 -2.79 2.35
CA GLY A 98 -10.49 -4.02 2.21
C GLY A 98 -9.15 -3.86 1.52
N TRP A 99 -8.24 -4.79 1.80
CA TRP A 99 -7.01 -5.02 1.04
C TRP A 99 -7.20 -6.24 0.15
N PHE A 100 -7.02 -6.05 -1.16
CA PHE A 100 -7.21 -7.07 -2.19
C PHE A 100 -5.87 -7.33 -2.87
N GLN A 101 -5.29 -8.51 -2.65
CA GLN A 101 -3.97 -8.86 -3.18
C GLN A 101 -4.00 -10.12 -4.04
N GLY A 102 -3.24 -10.10 -5.13
CA GLY A 102 -3.06 -11.28 -5.97
C GLY A 102 -2.40 -12.44 -5.21
N GLY A 103 -2.96 -13.64 -5.32
CA GLY A 103 -2.41 -14.83 -4.68
C GLY A 103 -2.75 -14.97 -3.19
N PHE A 104 -3.51 -14.04 -2.61
CA PHE A 104 -3.92 -14.14 -1.20
C PHE A 104 -4.81 -15.37 -0.98
N ALA A 105 -5.59 -15.79 -1.98
CA ALA A 105 -6.35 -17.03 -1.91
C ALA A 105 -5.37 -18.22 -1.79
N PRO A 106 -5.47 -19.03 -0.72
CA PRO A 106 -4.48 -20.04 -0.45
C PRO A 106 -4.59 -21.18 -1.48
N SER A 107 -3.44 -21.55 -2.05
CA SER A 107 -3.28 -22.77 -2.86
C SER A 107 -3.56 -24.04 -2.03
N SER A 108 -3.40 -23.97 -0.72
CA SER A 108 -3.82 -24.99 0.24
C SER A 108 -4.32 -24.30 1.51
N ALA A 109 -5.58 -24.53 1.87
CA ALA A 109 -6.19 -23.90 3.04
C ALA A 109 -5.56 -24.40 4.36
N ALA A 110 -5.55 -23.52 5.37
CA ALA A 110 -5.17 -23.90 6.72
C ALA A 110 -6.07 -25.02 7.27
N THR A 111 -5.49 -25.83 8.14
CA THR A 111 -6.19 -26.87 8.91
C THR A 111 -5.91 -26.68 10.39
N ALA A 112 -6.54 -27.47 11.26
CA ALA A 112 -6.29 -27.42 12.71
C ALA A 112 -4.81 -27.67 13.10
N THR A 113 -4.00 -28.26 12.22
CA THR A 113 -2.61 -28.64 12.51
C THR A 113 -1.60 -28.16 11.47
N ALA A 114 -2.03 -27.43 10.45
CA ALA A 114 -1.15 -26.95 9.39
C ALA A 114 -1.58 -25.55 8.91
N PRO A 115 -0.63 -24.63 8.71
CA PRO A 115 -0.92 -23.29 8.18
C PRO A 115 -1.39 -23.35 6.72
N ALA A 116 -2.03 -22.29 6.26
CA ALA A 116 -2.30 -22.08 4.83
C ALA A 116 -1.00 -22.00 4.02
N SER A 117 -1.10 -22.22 2.70
CA SER A 117 0.00 -22.04 1.76
C SER A 117 -0.47 -21.29 0.52
N CYS A 118 0.28 -20.26 0.14
CA CYS A 118 -0.06 -19.31 -0.93
C CYS A 118 0.99 -19.39 -2.05
N LEU A 119 0.97 -20.49 -2.80
CA LEU A 119 1.97 -20.80 -3.83
C LEU A 119 1.39 -20.77 -5.25
N SER A 120 0.19 -20.20 -5.41
CA SER A 120 -0.36 -19.90 -6.74
C SER A 120 0.61 -18.99 -7.49
N SER A 121 0.82 -19.27 -8.78
CA SER A 121 1.83 -18.60 -9.58
C SER A 121 1.36 -18.37 -11.02
N HIS A 122 1.82 -17.29 -11.63
CA HIS A 122 1.65 -17.01 -13.04
C HIS A 122 2.99 -16.92 -13.77
N THR A 123 2.93 -17.10 -15.09
CA THR A 123 4.08 -16.88 -15.97
C THR A 123 4.08 -15.43 -16.41
N ASN A 124 5.16 -14.69 -16.11
CA ASN A 124 5.33 -13.31 -16.55
C ASN A 124 5.66 -13.22 -18.05
N ALA A 125 5.69 -12.01 -18.61
CA ALA A 125 5.95 -11.76 -20.03
C ALA A 125 7.33 -12.26 -20.48
N ALA A 126 8.29 -12.35 -19.56
CA ALA A 126 9.62 -12.93 -19.81
C ALA A 126 9.66 -14.47 -19.72
N GLY A 127 8.54 -15.14 -19.39
CA GLY A 127 8.42 -16.59 -19.31
C GLY A 127 8.80 -17.20 -17.96
N ALA A 128 9.05 -16.40 -16.93
CA ALA A 128 9.34 -16.89 -15.57
C ALA A 128 8.05 -17.18 -14.81
N SER A 129 8.00 -18.32 -14.10
CA SER A 129 6.92 -18.63 -13.17
C SER A 129 7.16 -17.95 -11.83
N VAL A 130 6.24 -17.09 -11.41
CA VAL A 130 6.38 -16.22 -10.24
C VAL A 130 5.21 -16.46 -9.30
N VAL A 131 5.50 -16.68 -8.01
CA VAL A 131 4.45 -16.81 -6.98
C VAL A 131 3.76 -15.47 -6.80
N ASP A 132 2.43 -15.48 -6.85
CA ASP A 132 1.61 -14.27 -6.89
C ASP A 132 1.61 -13.52 -5.55
N TYR A 133 1.63 -14.26 -4.44
CA TYR A 133 1.54 -13.65 -3.11
C TYR A 133 2.92 -13.31 -2.55
N SER A 134 3.06 -12.05 -2.13
CA SER A 134 4.19 -11.57 -1.34
C SER A 134 3.69 -11.15 0.04
N PRO A 135 3.99 -11.91 1.12
CA PRO A 135 3.49 -11.61 2.47
C PRO A 135 3.94 -10.25 2.99
N HIS A 136 5.19 -9.86 2.76
CA HIS A 136 5.71 -8.56 3.22
C HIS A 136 5.09 -7.35 2.50
N HIS A 137 4.35 -7.56 1.40
CA HIS A 137 3.53 -6.54 0.75
C HIS A 137 2.11 -6.41 1.36
N GLN A 138 1.75 -7.20 2.37
CA GLN A 138 0.42 -7.19 3.02
C GLN A 138 0.50 -6.50 4.40
N PRO A 139 0.34 -5.16 4.47
CA PRO A 139 0.66 -4.41 5.68
C PRO A 139 -0.31 -4.66 6.84
N PHE A 140 -1.55 -5.10 6.58
CA PHE A 140 -2.53 -5.36 7.63
C PHE A 140 -2.26 -6.66 8.39
N GLN A 141 -1.50 -7.58 7.80
CA GLN A 141 -1.04 -8.83 8.44
C GLN A 141 0.05 -8.60 9.49
N TYR A 142 0.62 -7.41 9.59
CA TYR A 142 1.54 -7.09 10.69
C TYR A 142 0.79 -6.74 11.99
N TYR A 143 -0.51 -6.45 11.92
CA TYR A 143 -1.32 -6.02 13.06
C TYR A 143 -2.36 -7.08 13.40
N ALA A 144 -2.35 -7.57 14.65
CA ALA A 144 -3.31 -8.58 15.10
C ALA A 144 -4.78 -8.15 14.94
N SER A 145 -5.07 -6.85 15.02
CA SER A 145 -6.44 -6.32 14.93
C SER A 145 -7.04 -6.42 13.52
N THR A 146 -6.21 -6.32 12.48
CA THR A 146 -6.64 -6.29 11.08
C THR A 146 -6.18 -7.50 10.27
N ALA A 147 -5.43 -8.41 10.88
CA ALA A 147 -4.94 -9.60 10.20
C ALA A 147 -6.04 -10.63 9.92
N ASN A 148 -5.86 -11.38 8.84
CA ASN A 148 -6.52 -12.63 8.50
C ASN A 148 -5.43 -13.72 8.37
N PRO A 149 -4.98 -14.30 9.49
CA PRO A 149 -3.78 -15.14 9.49
C PRO A 149 -3.89 -16.39 8.62
N HIS A 150 -5.10 -16.94 8.52
CA HIS A 150 -5.37 -18.20 7.82
C HIS A 150 -5.88 -18.02 6.40
N HIS A 151 -5.88 -16.78 5.88
CA HIS A 151 -6.34 -16.45 4.53
C HIS A 151 -7.77 -16.95 4.27
N VAL A 152 -8.64 -16.87 5.27
CA VAL A 152 -10.00 -17.36 5.12
C VAL A 152 -10.77 -16.44 4.17
N ALA A 153 -11.44 -17.04 3.19
CA ALA A 153 -12.29 -16.31 2.25
C ALA A 153 -13.49 -15.66 2.99
N PRO A 154 -14.08 -14.58 2.47
CA PRO A 154 -15.33 -14.06 3.01
C PRO A 154 -16.42 -15.12 2.96
N ALA A 155 -17.29 -15.18 3.98
CA ALA A 155 -18.35 -16.17 4.03
C ALA A 155 -19.37 -15.99 2.89
N THR A 156 -19.56 -14.75 2.44
CA THR A 156 -20.40 -14.39 1.29
C THR A 156 -19.83 -13.16 0.58
N ASP A 157 -20.26 -12.91 -0.66
CA ASP A 157 -19.86 -11.68 -1.37
C ASP A 157 -20.38 -10.39 -0.68
N ALA A 158 -21.40 -10.49 0.17
CA ALA A 158 -21.90 -9.37 0.98
C ALA A 158 -21.00 -9.04 2.20
N GLU A 159 -20.10 -9.95 2.58
CA GLU A 159 -19.10 -9.69 3.64
C GLU A 159 -17.93 -8.85 3.10
N ILE A 160 -17.70 -8.81 1.79
CA ILE A 160 -16.58 -8.06 1.21
C ILE A 160 -16.75 -6.57 1.54
N GLY A 161 -15.73 -5.99 2.19
CA GLY A 161 -15.78 -4.62 2.70
C GLY A 161 -16.23 -4.51 4.16
N HIS A 162 -16.76 -5.57 4.78
CA HIS A 162 -17.38 -5.53 6.10
C HIS A 162 -16.75 -6.53 7.07
N SER A 163 -16.96 -6.30 8.37
CA SER A 163 -16.42 -7.16 9.40
C SER A 163 -17.00 -8.58 9.29
N GLY A 164 -16.12 -9.56 9.34
CA GLY A 164 -16.43 -10.97 9.15
C GLY A 164 -15.17 -11.82 9.30
N GLN A 165 -15.23 -13.08 8.87
CA GLN A 165 -14.11 -14.00 9.02
C GLN A 165 -12.89 -13.59 8.21
N ALA A 166 -13.09 -12.95 7.05
CA ALA A 166 -11.98 -12.49 6.21
C ALA A 166 -11.23 -11.28 6.79
N ASN A 167 -11.78 -10.63 7.83
CA ASN A 167 -11.23 -9.45 8.49
C ASN A 167 -10.68 -8.39 7.53
N HIS A 168 -11.42 -8.10 6.45
CA HIS A 168 -11.06 -7.10 5.43
C HIS A 168 -9.84 -7.45 4.55
N GLN A 169 -9.31 -8.66 4.64
CA GLN A 169 -8.17 -9.13 3.85
C GLN A 169 -8.63 -10.16 2.82
N TYR A 170 -8.41 -9.85 1.55
CA TYR A 170 -9.03 -10.56 0.44
C TYR A 170 -8.04 -10.85 -0.69
N ASP A 171 -8.37 -11.88 -1.47
CA ASP A 171 -7.79 -12.07 -2.79
C ASP A 171 -8.36 -11.07 -3.80
N LEU A 172 -7.58 -10.68 -4.81
CA LEU A 172 -8.03 -9.81 -5.90
C LEU A 172 -9.32 -10.30 -6.59
N THR A 173 -9.56 -11.62 -6.63
CA THR A 173 -10.82 -12.15 -7.16
C THR A 173 -12.05 -11.69 -6.40
N ALA A 174 -11.95 -11.31 -5.12
CA ALA A 174 -13.06 -10.73 -4.37
C ALA A 174 -13.44 -9.33 -4.88
N PHE A 175 -12.46 -8.51 -5.24
CA PHE A 175 -12.71 -7.18 -5.83
C PHE A 175 -13.52 -7.28 -7.13
N ASN A 176 -13.16 -8.25 -7.99
CA ASN A 176 -13.86 -8.51 -9.24
C ASN A 176 -15.35 -8.80 -9.07
N LYS A 177 -15.76 -9.36 -7.92
CA LYS A 177 -17.16 -9.64 -7.61
C LYS A 177 -17.95 -8.39 -7.22
N VAL A 178 -17.28 -7.39 -6.63
CA VAL A 178 -17.96 -6.25 -6.01
C VAL A 178 -17.82 -4.92 -6.76
N VAL A 179 -16.79 -4.76 -7.60
CA VAL A 179 -16.47 -3.50 -8.30
C VAL A 179 -17.66 -2.87 -9.04
N ASN A 180 -18.52 -3.69 -9.66
CA ASN A 180 -19.70 -3.24 -10.40
C ASN A 180 -21.04 -3.51 -9.65
N THR A 181 -20.99 -3.62 -8.33
CA THR A 181 -22.15 -3.86 -7.46
C THR A 181 -22.30 -2.72 -6.45
N ASP A 182 -23.39 -2.69 -5.69
CA ASP A 182 -23.56 -1.71 -4.60
C ASP A 182 -22.66 -2.04 -3.38
N ASN A 183 -21.97 -3.17 -3.40
CA ASN A 183 -21.08 -3.62 -2.33
C ASN A 183 -19.60 -3.25 -2.58
N LEU A 184 -19.29 -2.36 -3.53
CA LEU A 184 -17.92 -1.85 -3.68
C LEU A 184 -17.51 -1.14 -2.37
N PRO A 185 -16.42 -1.55 -1.70
CA PRO A 185 -16.01 -0.91 -0.45
C PRO A 185 -15.66 0.56 -0.66
N ALA A 186 -15.93 1.39 0.34
CA ALA A 186 -15.59 2.81 0.31
C ALA A 186 -14.08 3.03 0.18
N VAL A 187 -13.26 2.18 0.81
CA VAL A 187 -11.80 2.18 0.70
C VAL A 187 -11.31 0.82 0.20
N SER A 188 -10.73 0.76 -0.98
CA SER A 188 -10.18 -0.49 -1.54
C SER A 188 -8.70 -0.31 -1.89
N PHE A 189 -7.83 -1.07 -1.24
CA PHE A 189 -6.42 -1.17 -1.61
C PHE A 189 -6.23 -2.36 -2.54
N LEU A 190 -5.65 -2.15 -3.72
CA LEU A 190 -5.41 -3.21 -4.69
C LEU A 190 -3.90 -3.41 -4.86
N LYS A 191 -3.40 -4.62 -4.60
CA LYS A 191 -2.01 -4.99 -4.86
C LYS A 191 -1.98 -6.13 -5.87
N ALA A 192 -1.28 -5.91 -6.97
CA ALA A 192 -1.14 -6.91 -8.03
C ALA A 192 -0.49 -8.20 -7.47
N GLY A 193 -0.69 -9.32 -8.16
CA GLY A 193 0.16 -10.48 -7.91
C GLY A 193 1.59 -10.17 -8.35
N SER A 194 2.60 -10.72 -7.67
CA SER A 194 4.02 -10.33 -7.85
C SER A 194 4.46 -10.29 -9.31
N TYR A 195 3.99 -11.22 -10.17
CA TYR A 195 4.38 -11.24 -11.58
C TYR A 195 4.02 -9.97 -12.38
N GLN A 196 3.08 -9.16 -11.88
CA GLN A 196 2.51 -7.98 -12.55
C GLN A 196 2.47 -6.74 -11.63
N ASP A 197 3.28 -6.69 -10.57
CA ASP A 197 3.33 -5.56 -9.63
C ASP A 197 4.36 -4.49 -10.00
N GLY A 198 5.08 -4.66 -11.11
CA GLY A 198 6.08 -3.72 -11.61
C GLY A 198 7.48 -3.87 -11.00
N HIS A 199 7.65 -4.72 -9.98
CA HIS A 199 8.95 -4.93 -9.35
C HIS A 199 9.93 -5.63 -10.32
N ALA A 200 11.16 -5.11 -10.37
CA ALA A 200 12.20 -5.69 -11.21
C ALA A 200 12.49 -7.16 -10.86
N ALA A 201 13.06 -7.89 -11.82
CA ALA A 201 13.43 -9.30 -11.75
C ALA A 201 12.29 -10.32 -11.88
N TYR A 202 11.10 -10.07 -11.33
CA TYR A 202 9.96 -11.00 -11.43
C TYR A 202 8.71 -10.39 -12.06
N SER A 203 8.62 -9.07 -12.17
CA SER A 203 7.65 -8.36 -13.00
C SER A 203 8.37 -7.49 -14.04
N ASP A 204 7.58 -6.73 -14.80
CA ASP A 204 8.03 -5.79 -15.82
C ASP A 204 6.93 -4.77 -16.17
N PRO A 205 7.27 -3.68 -16.89
CA PRO A 205 6.28 -2.67 -17.27
C PRO A 205 5.15 -3.17 -18.18
N VAL A 206 5.32 -4.28 -18.91
CA VAL A 206 4.26 -4.83 -19.77
C VAL A 206 3.21 -5.53 -18.91
N ASP A 207 3.65 -6.38 -17.99
CA ASP A 207 2.73 -7.04 -17.06
C ASP A 207 2.07 -6.05 -16.09
N GLU A 208 2.82 -5.07 -15.59
CA GLU A 208 2.26 -3.97 -14.78
C GLU A 208 1.21 -3.16 -15.56
N GLN A 209 1.51 -2.77 -16.80
CA GLN A 209 0.56 -2.05 -17.65
C GLN A 209 -0.71 -2.88 -17.89
N ASN A 210 -0.59 -4.20 -18.08
CA ASN A 210 -1.72 -5.09 -18.22
C ASN A 210 -2.61 -5.02 -16.97
N PHE A 211 -2.03 -5.11 -15.77
CA PHE A 211 -2.77 -5.02 -14.50
C PHE A 211 -3.48 -3.67 -14.34
N ILE A 212 -2.73 -2.56 -14.48
CA ILE A 212 -3.25 -1.20 -14.31
C ILE A 212 -4.37 -0.95 -15.32
N THR A 213 -4.15 -1.26 -16.59
CA THR A 213 -5.13 -1.00 -17.66
C THR A 213 -6.41 -1.80 -17.45
N ASN A 214 -6.30 -3.11 -17.15
CA ASN A 214 -7.47 -3.94 -16.88
C ASN A 214 -8.27 -3.40 -15.69
N THR A 215 -7.59 -3.12 -14.59
CA THR A 215 -8.22 -2.68 -13.34
C THR A 215 -8.88 -1.31 -13.48
N VAL A 216 -8.17 -0.33 -14.05
CA VAL A 216 -8.71 1.02 -14.24
C VAL A 216 -9.84 1.02 -15.26
N ASN A 217 -9.77 0.23 -16.34
CA ASN A 217 -10.87 0.07 -17.27
C ASN A 217 -12.11 -0.54 -16.59
N GLN A 218 -11.94 -1.59 -15.78
CA GLN A 218 -13.04 -2.23 -15.06
C GLN A 218 -13.72 -1.27 -14.08
N ILE A 219 -12.93 -0.47 -13.34
CA ILE A 219 -13.45 0.54 -12.42
C ILE A 219 -14.19 1.64 -13.19
N GLN A 220 -13.61 2.15 -14.28
CA GLN A 220 -14.25 3.16 -15.13
C GLN A 220 -15.56 2.68 -15.75
N GLN A 221 -15.66 1.39 -16.07
CA GLN A 221 -16.88 0.78 -16.63
C GLN A 221 -17.92 0.41 -15.56
N SER A 222 -17.55 0.49 -14.28
CA SER A 222 -18.46 0.18 -13.18
C SER A 222 -19.53 1.25 -13.02
N LYS A 223 -20.70 0.86 -12.51
CA LYS A 223 -21.76 1.79 -12.11
C LYS A 223 -21.34 2.76 -11.00
N ASN A 224 -20.24 2.49 -10.32
CA ASN A 224 -19.72 3.31 -9.22
C ASN A 224 -18.74 4.38 -9.69
N TRP A 225 -18.31 4.36 -10.96
CA TRP A 225 -17.26 5.23 -11.50
C TRP A 225 -17.46 6.71 -11.17
N GLU A 226 -18.70 7.21 -11.29
CA GLU A 226 -19.07 8.61 -11.04
C GLU A 226 -18.66 9.12 -9.65
N ASN A 227 -18.45 8.22 -8.68
CA ASN A 227 -18.09 8.53 -7.29
C ASN A 227 -16.76 7.90 -6.86
N THR A 228 -15.92 7.49 -7.81
CA THR A 228 -14.66 6.79 -7.53
C THR A 228 -13.45 7.66 -7.85
N ALA A 229 -12.42 7.56 -7.01
CA ALA A 229 -11.07 8.00 -7.33
C ALA A 229 -10.11 6.82 -7.23
N VAL A 230 -9.35 6.58 -8.29
CA VAL A 230 -8.23 5.64 -8.29
C VAL A 230 -6.96 6.42 -8.03
N VAL A 231 -6.23 6.03 -6.99
CA VAL A 231 -4.89 6.56 -6.69
C VAL A 231 -3.88 5.47 -7.02
N LEU A 232 -3.11 5.67 -8.08
CA LEU A 232 -2.00 4.80 -8.47
C LEU A 232 -0.71 5.33 -7.83
N ALA A 233 -0.09 4.52 -6.99
CA ALA A 233 1.09 4.86 -6.21
C ALA A 233 2.03 3.65 -6.07
N TYR A 234 3.28 3.92 -5.67
CA TYR A 234 4.33 2.92 -5.49
C TYR A 234 4.75 2.83 -4.01
N ASP A 235 5.26 1.68 -3.59
CA ASP A 235 5.73 1.37 -2.23
C ASP A 235 7.20 1.76 -2.00
N ASP A 236 8.07 1.57 -2.99
CA ASP A 236 9.42 2.13 -2.97
C ASP A 236 9.91 2.55 -4.38
N SER A 237 11.21 2.81 -4.53
CA SER A 237 11.82 3.23 -5.79
C SER A 237 12.78 2.20 -6.40
N ASP A 238 12.85 0.99 -5.84
CA ASP A 238 13.83 -0.07 -6.11
C ASP A 238 15.30 0.39 -5.99
N GLY A 239 15.52 1.54 -5.33
CA GLY A 239 16.81 2.24 -5.31
C GLY A 239 17.23 2.82 -6.67
N TRP A 240 16.32 2.93 -7.64
CA TRP A 240 16.60 3.51 -8.95
C TRP A 240 16.91 5.01 -8.84
N TYR A 241 17.67 5.50 -9.83
CA TYR A 241 18.06 6.89 -9.89
C TYR A 241 16.84 7.81 -10.04
N ASP A 242 16.65 8.70 -9.08
CA ASP A 242 15.90 9.95 -9.23
C ASP A 242 16.84 11.12 -8.92
N HIS A 243 16.66 12.23 -9.63
CA HIS A 243 17.54 13.39 -9.53
C HIS A 243 17.22 14.32 -8.35
N VAL A 244 16.06 14.14 -7.71
CA VAL A 244 15.58 15.03 -6.66
C VAL A 244 16.08 14.52 -5.31
N ALA A 245 17.01 15.28 -4.71
CA ALA A 245 17.37 15.12 -3.32
C ALA A 245 16.40 15.93 -2.45
N ALA A 246 15.35 15.29 -1.93
CA ALA A 246 14.37 15.95 -1.07
C ALA A 246 15.02 16.41 0.25
N ALA A 247 14.58 17.57 0.75
CA ALA A 247 14.96 18.00 2.08
C ALA A 247 14.35 17.08 3.14
N VAL A 248 15.18 16.52 4.02
CA VAL A 248 14.75 15.69 5.14
C VAL A 248 13.80 16.50 6.04
N LYS A 249 12.63 15.93 6.32
CA LYS A 249 11.59 16.50 7.21
C LYS A 249 11.47 15.75 8.53
N ASN A 250 11.81 14.47 8.53
CA ASN A 250 11.90 13.63 9.71
C ASN A 250 13.32 13.07 9.78
N ALA A 251 14.09 13.53 10.76
CA ALA A 251 15.47 13.09 10.93
C ALA A 251 15.54 11.79 11.73
N SER A 252 16.75 11.25 11.76
CA SER A 252 17.19 10.15 12.61
C SER A 252 18.70 10.29 12.80
N ASN A 253 19.28 9.61 13.80
CA ASN A 253 20.65 9.81 14.23
C ASN A 253 21.42 8.49 14.43
N THR A 254 21.09 7.47 13.64
CA THR A 254 21.70 6.15 13.73
C THR A 254 22.72 5.94 12.61
N ALA A 255 23.39 4.78 12.63
CA ALA A 255 24.30 4.39 11.56
C ALA A 255 23.58 3.98 10.27
N ASP A 256 22.31 3.56 10.35
CA ASP A 256 21.55 3.01 9.23
C ASP A 256 21.19 4.09 8.20
N ASP A 257 20.95 5.32 8.66
CA ASP A 257 20.56 6.46 7.82
C ASP A 257 21.53 7.64 7.88
N ALA A 258 22.73 7.43 8.44
CA ALA A 258 23.72 8.49 8.69
C ALA A 258 24.06 9.31 7.44
N ALA A 259 24.08 8.68 6.27
CA ALA A 259 24.40 9.32 5.00
C ALA A 259 23.44 10.47 4.63
N TRP A 260 22.19 10.41 5.10
CA TRP A 260 21.16 11.40 4.82
C TRP A 260 20.71 12.17 6.06
N CYS A 261 20.49 11.48 7.17
CA CYS A 261 19.74 12.03 8.29
C CYS A 261 20.59 12.58 9.43
N GLN A 262 21.85 12.16 9.58
CA GLN A 262 22.68 12.65 10.69
C GLN A 262 22.95 14.16 10.60
N ASN A 263 23.21 14.67 9.40
CA ASN A 263 23.38 16.11 9.17
C ASN A 263 22.07 16.89 9.37
N ALA A 264 20.93 16.29 9.01
CA ALA A 264 19.61 16.90 9.23
C ALA A 264 19.30 17.01 10.73
N ALA A 265 19.54 15.95 11.50
CA ALA A 265 19.40 15.95 12.95
C ALA A 265 20.31 17.00 13.61
N ALA A 266 21.58 17.07 13.20
CA ALA A 266 22.54 18.07 13.70
C ALA A 266 22.13 19.52 13.35
N SER A 267 21.38 19.70 12.26
CA SER A 267 20.83 20.99 11.82
C SER A 267 19.48 21.32 12.46
N GLY A 268 18.95 20.47 13.35
CA GLY A 268 17.74 20.72 14.12
C GLY A 268 16.44 20.24 13.46
N VAL A 269 16.50 19.43 12.39
CA VAL A 269 15.32 18.74 11.86
C VAL A 269 14.79 17.77 12.94
N PRO A 270 13.48 17.78 13.24
CA PRO A 270 12.94 16.96 14.33
C PRO A 270 13.00 15.46 14.02
N MET A 271 13.13 14.65 15.08
CA MET A 271 12.88 13.21 15.05
C MET A 271 11.46 12.97 15.59
N ALA A 272 10.52 12.63 14.72
CA ALA A 272 9.13 12.40 15.06
C ALA A 272 9.00 11.28 16.10
N GLY A 273 8.41 11.58 17.25
CA GLY A 273 8.31 10.67 18.40
C GLY A 273 9.63 10.40 19.12
N GLY A 274 10.75 10.95 18.66
CA GLY A 274 12.09 10.56 19.09
C GLY A 274 12.51 9.17 18.60
N TYR A 275 11.77 8.60 17.64
CA TYR A 275 12.01 7.26 17.12
C TYR A 275 13.17 7.26 16.12
N ALA A 276 14.06 6.29 16.29
CA ALA A 276 15.18 6.07 15.40
C ALA A 276 14.71 5.43 14.07
N ASP A 277 15.54 5.56 13.03
CA ASP A 277 15.43 4.87 11.75
C ASP A 277 14.16 5.19 10.94
N ARG A 278 13.57 6.37 11.18
CA ARG A 278 12.42 6.90 10.42
C ARG A 278 12.81 8.06 9.50
N CYS A 279 14.06 8.06 9.03
CA CYS A 279 14.61 9.08 8.15
C CYS A 279 13.72 9.28 6.91
N GLY A 280 13.31 10.53 6.62
CA GLY A 280 12.49 10.80 5.45
C GLY A 280 12.20 12.29 5.17
N PRO A 281 11.58 12.61 4.03
CA PRO A 281 11.10 11.67 3.00
C PRO A 281 12.25 10.95 2.28
N GLY A 282 11.96 9.76 1.76
CA GLY A 282 12.85 8.96 0.93
C GLY A 282 12.84 9.39 -0.54
N PRO A 283 13.21 8.49 -1.47
CA PRO A 283 13.19 8.78 -2.91
C PRO A 283 11.82 9.20 -3.44
N ARG A 284 11.82 9.93 -4.55
CA ARG A 284 10.60 10.38 -5.24
C ARG A 284 9.96 9.22 -5.99
N GLN A 285 8.63 9.15 -5.99
CA GLN A 285 7.85 8.08 -6.61
C GLN A 285 6.73 8.66 -7.50
N PRO A 286 6.27 7.90 -8.51
CA PRO A 286 5.08 8.27 -9.26
C PRO A 286 3.82 8.29 -8.37
N LEU A 287 2.95 9.28 -8.61
CA LEU A 287 1.60 9.36 -8.04
C LEU A 287 0.65 9.87 -9.11
N VAL A 288 -0.41 9.11 -9.39
CA VAL A 288 -1.43 9.47 -10.38
C VAL A 288 -2.81 9.32 -9.77
N VAL A 289 -3.69 10.30 -10.00
CA VAL A 289 -5.10 10.26 -9.60
C VAL A 289 -5.98 10.23 -10.85
N ILE A 290 -6.84 9.22 -10.93
CA ILE A 290 -7.75 8.97 -12.05
C ILE A 290 -9.17 8.97 -11.48
N SER A 291 -9.98 9.98 -11.82
CA SER A 291 -11.32 10.17 -11.27
C SER A 291 -12.16 11.08 -12.16
N PRO A 292 -13.50 11.00 -12.13
CA PRO A 292 -14.37 12.05 -12.65
C PRO A 292 -14.03 13.44 -12.07
N TYR A 293 -13.50 13.49 -10.85
CA TYR A 293 -13.13 14.72 -10.18
C TYR A 293 -11.66 15.10 -10.36
N SER A 294 -10.85 14.33 -11.08
CA SER A 294 -9.43 14.71 -11.26
C SER A 294 -9.27 15.80 -12.32
N LYS A 295 -8.29 16.68 -12.11
CA LYS A 295 -7.93 17.68 -13.12
C LYS A 295 -7.31 16.98 -14.33
N LYS A 296 -7.78 17.30 -15.53
CA LYS A 296 -7.30 16.70 -16.78
C LYS A 296 -5.92 17.25 -17.17
N ASN A 297 -5.01 16.35 -17.56
CA ASN A 297 -3.68 16.73 -18.07
C ASN A 297 -2.97 17.73 -17.15
N PHE A 298 -3.08 17.50 -15.85
CA PHE A 298 -2.60 18.39 -14.81
C PHE A 298 -1.51 17.69 -14.00
N VAL A 299 -0.41 18.40 -13.75
CA VAL A 299 0.67 17.94 -12.88
C VAL A 299 0.64 18.81 -11.62
N ASP A 300 0.31 18.19 -10.50
CA ASP A 300 0.43 18.83 -9.20
C ASP A 300 1.89 18.78 -8.71
N HIS A 301 2.34 19.89 -8.14
CA HIS A 301 3.69 20.07 -7.59
C HIS A 301 3.67 20.15 -6.06
N THR A 302 2.51 20.02 -5.42
CA THR A 302 2.40 19.94 -3.97
C THR A 302 3.23 18.78 -3.44
N GLN A 303 4.09 19.04 -2.44
CA GLN A 303 4.88 17.99 -1.85
C GLN A 303 3.98 17.03 -1.07
N THR A 304 4.01 15.76 -1.44
CA THR A 304 3.24 14.68 -0.81
C THR A 304 4.16 13.50 -0.52
N ASP A 305 3.70 12.56 0.29
CA ASP A 305 4.35 11.29 0.54
C ASP A 305 3.29 10.19 0.68
N GLN A 306 3.69 8.94 0.93
CA GLN A 306 2.74 7.82 1.00
C GLN A 306 1.65 8.04 2.05
N ALA A 307 1.97 8.71 3.16
CA ALA A 307 1.00 9.07 4.19
C ALA A 307 0.00 10.16 3.73
N SER A 308 0.23 10.83 2.60
CA SER A 308 -0.77 11.71 1.97
C SER A 308 -2.01 10.95 1.50
N ILE A 309 -1.87 9.67 1.13
CA ILE A 309 -3.00 8.82 0.75
C ILE A 309 -3.80 8.43 1.99
N LEU A 310 -3.09 8.05 3.06
CA LEU A 310 -3.66 7.82 4.39
C LEU A 310 -4.47 9.04 4.85
N ARG A 311 -3.85 10.22 4.86
CA ARG A 311 -4.51 11.48 5.23
C ARG A 311 -5.76 11.75 4.39
N PHE A 312 -5.71 11.49 3.09
CA PHE A 312 -6.89 11.68 2.22
C PHE A 312 -8.06 10.77 2.64
N ILE A 313 -7.78 9.53 3.05
CA ILE A 313 -8.78 8.64 3.62
C ILE A 313 -9.31 9.22 4.94
N GLU A 314 -8.43 9.66 5.83
CA GLU A 314 -8.84 10.22 7.11
C GLU A 314 -9.74 11.44 6.99
N ASP A 315 -9.38 12.35 6.09
CA ASP A 315 -10.10 13.59 5.82
C ASP A 315 -11.46 13.29 5.16
N ASN A 316 -11.54 12.34 4.22
CA ASN A 316 -12.76 12.02 3.48
C ASN A 316 -13.81 11.28 4.32
N TRP A 317 -13.39 10.37 5.20
CA TRP A 317 -14.29 9.59 6.06
C TRP A 317 -14.34 10.08 7.51
N GLY A 318 -13.63 11.16 7.84
CA GLY A 318 -13.62 11.77 9.16
C GLY A 318 -13.20 10.79 10.26
N THR A 319 -12.21 9.95 9.98
CA THR A 319 -11.75 8.89 10.90
C THR A 319 -10.92 9.46 12.06
N GLY A 320 -10.31 10.63 11.87
CA GLY A 320 -9.23 11.14 12.72
C GLY A 320 -7.88 10.58 12.28
N GLN A 321 -6.81 11.13 12.86
CA GLN A 321 -5.42 10.72 12.59
C GLN A 321 -5.03 9.49 13.43
N ILE A 322 -4.06 8.72 12.94
CA ILE A 322 -3.48 7.55 13.62
C ILE A 322 -2.87 7.92 14.97
N GLY A 323 -2.14 9.05 15.04
CA GLY A 323 -1.41 9.47 16.23
C GLY A 323 -0.01 8.84 16.36
N ASP A 324 0.57 8.91 17.55
CA ASP A 324 1.93 8.40 17.86
C ASP A 324 3.02 8.83 16.85
N SER A 325 3.00 10.11 16.46
CA SER A 325 3.96 10.65 15.48
C SER A 325 3.92 9.92 14.13
N SER A 326 2.75 9.42 13.73
CA SER A 326 2.48 9.04 12.35
C SER A 326 2.74 10.23 11.41
N ALA A 327 3.19 9.91 10.20
CA ALA A 327 3.47 10.90 9.17
C ALA A 327 2.20 11.59 8.64
N ASP A 328 1.02 10.98 8.83
CA ASP A 328 -0.30 11.51 8.45
C ASP A 328 -0.52 12.98 8.87
N ALA A 329 -0.06 13.33 10.08
CA ALA A 329 -0.23 14.63 10.71
C ALA A 329 0.55 15.74 10.00
N THR A 330 1.57 15.38 9.22
CA THR A 330 2.44 16.30 8.48
C THR A 330 2.39 16.11 6.97
N ALA A 331 1.71 15.06 6.50
CA ALA A 331 1.63 14.71 5.09
C ALA A 331 0.91 15.80 4.28
N GLY A 332 1.37 16.04 3.04
CA GLY A 332 0.69 16.95 2.11
C GLY A 332 -0.70 16.45 1.73
N SER A 333 -1.60 17.35 1.33
CA SER A 333 -2.91 16.94 0.79
C SER A 333 -2.81 16.69 -0.72
N ILE A 334 -3.47 15.63 -1.22
CA ILE A 334 -3.61 15.37 -2.66
C ILE A 334 -4.80 16.12 -3.30
N ASN A 335 -5.52 16.95 -2.54
CA ASN A 335 -6.72 17.64 -3.02
C ASN A 335 -6.46 18.58 -4.21
N ALA A 336 -5.22 19.06 -4.37
CA ALA A 336 -4.84 19.89 -5.51
C ALA A 336 -4.95 19.14 -6.86
N MET A 337 -4.95 17.80 -6.85
CA MET A 337 -5.17 16.97 -8.05
C MET A 337 -6.65 16.88 -8.45
N PHE A 338 -7.57 17.33 -7.60
CA PHE A 338 -9.01 17.27 -7.82
C PHE A 338 -9.62 18.64 -8.14
N ASN A 339 -10.80 18.60 -8.75
CA ASN A 339 -11.75 19.70 -8.89
C ASN A 339 -13.15 19.19 -8.51
N PHE A 340 -13.50 19.27 -7.23
CA PHE A 340 -14.77 18.75 -6.71
C PHE A 340 -16.00 19.55 -7.15
N ASP A 341 -15.82 20.78 -7.63
CA ASP A 341 -16.91 21.63 -8.14
C ASP A 341 -17.27 21.31 -9.60
N HIS A 342 -16.48 20.48 -10.28
CA HIS A 342 -16.69 20.14 -11.68
C HIS A 342 -16.38 18.66 -11.93
N GLN A 343 -17.43 17.84 -11.91
CA GLN A 343 -17.37 16.45 -12.32
C GLN A 343 -17.22 16.34 -13.84
N ARG A 344 -16.19 15.62 -14.28
CA ARG A 344 -16.01 15.21 -15.67
C ARG A 344 -16.56 13.81 -15.83
N ASN A 345 -17.36 13.59 -16.87
CA ASN A 345 -17.85 12.26 -17.20
C ASN A 345 -17.15 11.70 -18.45
N ASP A 346 -15.93 12.17 -18.75
CA ASP A 346 -15.13 11.53 -19.77
C ASP A 346 -14.53 10.23 -19.26
N GLN A 347 -14.67 9.19 -20.08
CA GLN A 347 -14.10 7.88 -19.85
C GLN A 347 -13.02 7.67 -20.90
N VAL A 348 -11.82 7.26 -20.46
CA VAL A 348 -10.71 6.92 -21.34
C VAL A 348 -10.35 5.46 -21.10
N LEU A 349 -10.81 4.59 -21.99
CA LEU A 349 -10.47 3.18 -21.93
C LEU A 349 -9.21 2.94 -22.73
N LEU A 350 -8.25 2.25 -22.13
CA LEU A 350 -6.99 1.89 -22.78
C LEU A 350 -7.04 0.46 -23.30
N ASN A 351 -6.28 0.19 -24.36
CA ASN A 351 -6.05 -1.14 -24.88
C ASN A 351 -5.08 -1.84 -23.93
N VAL A 352 -5.50 -2.98 -23.39
CA VAL A 352 -4.73 -3.74 -22.40
C VAL A 352 -3.38 -4.18 -22.98
N GLN A 353 -3.35 -4.57 -24.26
CA GLN A 353 -2.15 -5.15 -24.87
C GLN A 353 -1.01 -4.13 -25.07
N ASP A 354 -1.32 -2.85 -25.27
CA ASP A 354 -0.32 -1.86 -25.69
C ASP A 354 -0.45 -0.49 -25.02
N GLY A 355 -1.42 -0.30 -24.11
CA GLY A 355 -1.61 0.94 -23.36
C GLY A 355 -2.14 2.10 -24.19
N THR A 356 -2.45 1.88 -25.47
CA THR A 356 -2.98 2.93 -26.35
C THR A 356 -4.44 3.23 -26.03
N VAL A 357 -4.95 4.37 -26.48
CA VAL A 357 -6.37 4.72 -26.29
C VAL A 357 -7.24 3.77 -27.13
N ALA A 358 -8.05 2.95 -26.46
CA ALA A 358 -9.04 2.10 -27.11
C ALA A 358 -10.33 2.87 -27.42
N SER A 359 -10.81 3.70 -26.48
CA SER A 359 -11.96 4.57 -26.70
C SER A 359 -12.00 5.76 -25.75
N ILE A 360 -12.72 6.80 -26.18
CA ILE A 360 -13.05 7.96 -25.35
C ILE A 360 -14.56 8.17 -25.41
N THR A 361 -15.22 8.10 -24.27
CA THR A 361 -16.63 8.49 -24.13
C THR A 361 -16.68 9.87 -23.48
N ARG A 362 -17.43 10.81 -24.04
CA ARG A 362 -17.65 12.15 -23.45
C ARG A 362 -19.13 12.27 -23.08
N SER A 363 -19.45 12.35 -21.80
CA SER A 363 -20.84 12.51 -21.36
C SER A 363 -21.07 13.93 -20.82
N GLY A 364 -21.59 14.83 -21.66
CA GLY A 364 -21.94 16.21 -21.26
C GLY A 364 -21.40 17.27 -22.22
N ASN A 365 -22.18 18.35 -22.40
CA ASN A 365 -22.01 19.45 -23.36
C ASN A 365 -20.78 20.35 -23.10
N ASP A 366 -19.59 19.78 -23.07
CA ASP A 366 -18.38 20.59 -23.25
C ASP A 366 -18.12 20.71 -24.75
N ASP A 367 -18.85 21.66 -25.35
CA ASP A 367 -18.32 22.49 -26.43
C ASP A 367 -17.07 23.23 -25.91
N ASP A 368 -15.98 22.51 -25.66
CA ASP A 368 -14.66 23.08 -25.88
C ASP A 368 -14.21 22.56 -27.23
N GLY A 369 -14.68 23.30 -28.24
CA GLY A 369 -14.22 23.16 -29.60
C GLY A 369 -12.70 23.27 -29.62
N THR A 370 -12.11 22.44 -30.48
CA THR A 370 -10.72 22.46 -30.91
C THR A 370 -9.69 21.92 -29.91
N LEU A 371 -9.12 20.76 -30.25
CA LEU A 371 -7.67 20.66 -30.35
C LEU A 371 -7.29 19.91 -31.64
N PRO A 372 -6.16 20.30 -32.28
CA PRO A 372 -5.78 19.94 -33.65
C PRO A 372 -5.31 18.50 -33.85
#